data_AF-A0A565A4D9-F1
#
_entry.id   AF-A0A565A4D9-F1
#
_cell.length_a   1.000
_cell.length_b   1.000
_cell.length_c   1.000
_cell.angle_alpha   90.00
_cell.angle_beta   90.00
_cell.angle_gamma   90.00
#
_symmetry.space_group_name_H-M   'P 1'
#
loop_
_entity.id
_entity.type
_entity.pdbx_description
1 polymer ?
#
loop_
_entity_poly.entity_id
_entity_poly.type
_entity_poly.pdbx_seq_one_letter_code
_entity_poly.pdbx_strand_id
1 'polypeptide(L)'
;MSDIDESKQIPKIFDNRLNEPQHISILDELPTYRGIKILIDYDESRKILAKLVRNIKLIISHYPENRKKRCRDVNYWINVELSKHESIEKISDYILAIFNDIYWPKVSGEYVCDRNKNSYSPEKDKLKKELDDYCEIRDNNRCNVLKDKNECIKYNSYINRKKKYFSDEKNRICAHSGCSWNDYIIGENCTLERMDDTFRKINCEGLYKEAEIQEPAPTIKGRSPLEIGSFIIVSFILFYLFILFLEKFTPVGSIIHRFKRRKYDLKRNIEREDDERYSLYHSDKMPADSEYKSYYIEYSRPRN
;
A
#
# COMPACT_ATOMS: atom_id res chain seq x y z
N MET A 1 5.87 10.12 13.87
CA MET A 1 4.83 9.18 13.43
C MET A 1 4.56 8.20 14.57
N SER A 2 3.31 8.08 15.02
CA SER A 2 2.95 7.05 16.00
C SER A 2 3.08 5.68 15.33
N ASP A 3 3.68 4.73 16.02
CA ASP A 3 3.93 3.38 15.53
C ASP A 3 2.67 2.50 15.64
N ILE A 4 2.70 1.28 15.10
CA ILE A 4 1.62 0.31 15.34
C ILE A 4 1.63 -0.04 16.83
N ASP A 5 0.54 0.27 17.51
CA ASP A 5 0.36 0.00 18.94
C ASP A 5 -0.03 -1.46 19.13
N GLU A 6 0.96 -2.30 19.44
CA GLU A 6 0.80 -3.74 19.69
C GLU A 6 -0.10 -4.04 20.90
N SER A 7 -0.21 -3.11 21.86
CA SER A 7 -1.03 -3.29 23.06
C SER A 7 -2.52 -3.34 22.76
N LYS A 8 -2.93 -2.72 21.65
CA LYS A 8 -4.32 -2.67 21.16
C LYS A 8 -4.64 -3.78 20.17
N GLN A 9 -3.69 -4.65 19.86
CA GLN A 9 -3.90 -5.71 18.89
C GLN A 9 -4.50 -6.95 19.54
N ILE A 10 -5.23 -7.73 18.75
CA ILE A 10 -5.94 -8.94 19.18
C ILE A 10 -5.04 -9.90 19.97
N PRO A 11 -3.81 -10.26 19.53
CA PRO A 11 -3.00 -11.19 20.30
C PRO A 11 -2.69 -10.71 21.71
N LYS A 12 -2.34 -9.43 21.89
CA LYS A 12 -2.06 -8.89 23.23
C LYS A 12 -3.31 -8.81 24.11
N ILE A 13 -4.46 -8.45 23.52
CA ILE A 13 -5.75 -8.45 24.23
C ILE A 13 -6.09 -9.87 24.69
N PHE A 14 -5.89 -10.87 23.83
CA PHE A 14 -6.16 -12.26 24.17
C PHE A 14 -5.23 -12.77 25.27
N ASP A 15 -3.92 -12.52 25.17
CA ASP A 15 -2.93 -12.93 26.18
C ASP A 15 -3.24 -12.35 27.56
N ASN A 16 -3.67 -11.08 27.61
CA ASN A 16 -4.11 -10.45 28.86
C ASN A 16 -5.34 -11.17 29.43
N ARG A 17 -6.32 -11.50 28.56
CA ARG A 17 -7.50 -12.25 28.98
C ARG A 17 -7.12 -13.58 29.59
N LEU A 18 -6.18 -14.35 29.04
CA LEU A 18 -5.81 -15.69 29.52
C LEU A 18 -5.51 -15.80 31.02
N ASN A 19 -5.08 -14.71 31.64
CA ASN A 19 -4.73 -14.65 33.07
C ASN A 19 -5.85 -14.17 34.00
N GLU A 20 -6.98 -13.71 33.45
CA GLU A 20 -8.14 -13.30 34.23
C GLU A 20 -8.62 -14.45 35.15
N PRO A 21 -9.04 -14.12 36.38
CA PRO A 21 -9.45 -15.13 37.34
C PRO A 21 -10.74 -15.83 36.91
N GLN A 22 -10.88 -17.09 37.30
CA GLN A 22 -12.09 -17.88 37.08
C GLN A 22 -12.44 -18.65 38.36
N HIS A 23 -13.72 -18.68 38.71
CA HIS A 23 -14.19 -19.44 39.86
C HIS A 23 -14.10 -20.95 39.59
N ILE A 24 -13.64 -21.70 40.60
CA ILE A 24 -13.33 -23.14 40.51
C ILE A 24 -14.56 -23.99 40.16
N SER A 25 -15.76 -23.51 40.47
CA SER A 25 -17.02 -24.21 40.15
C SER A 25 -17.22 -24.49 38.65
N ILE A 26 -16.54 -23.77 37.74
CA ILE A 26 -16.60 -24.05 36.30
C ILE A 26 -16.11 -25.47 35.97
N LEU A 27 -15.26 -26.04 36.82
CA LEU A 27 -14.76 -27.39 36.65
C LEU A 27 -15.87 -28.43 36.84
N ASP A 28 -16.90 -28.15 37.64
CA ASP A 28 -18.03 -29.07 37.87
C ASP A 28 -18.91 -29.28 36.62
N GLU A 29 -18.73 -28.44 35.60
CA GLU A 29 -19.35 -28.58 34.28
C GLU A 29 -18.67 -29.65 33.42
N LEU A 30 -17.46 -30.06 33.77
CA LEU A 30 -16.68 -31.04 32.99
C LEU A 30 -17.03 -32.48 33.40
N PRO A 31 -17.36 -33.37 32.45
CA PRO A 31 -17.63 -34.77 32.74
C PRO A 31 -16.50 -35.46 33.51
N THR A 32 -15.24 -35.27 33.09
CA THR A 32 -14.10 -35.96 33.69
C THR A 32 -13.80 -35.40 35.08
N TYR A 33 -13.98 -34.10 35.32
CA TYR A 33 -13.68 -33.48 36.62
C TYR A 33 -14.55 -34.03 37.76
N ARG A 34 -15.81 -34.37 37.49
CA ARG A 34 -16.72 -34.92 38.52
C ARG A 34 -16.17 -36.19 39.17
N GLY A 35 -15.45 -37.02 38.43
CA GLY A 35 -14.86 -38.27 38.95
C GLY A 35 -13.54 -38.08 39.68
N ILE A 36 -12.82 -36.99 39.41
CA ILE A 36 -11.42 -36.80 39.86
C ILE A 36 -11.23 -35.61 40.80
N LYS A 37 -12.29 -34.84 41.10
CA LYS A 37 -12.25 -33.65 41.96
C LYS A 37 -11.54 -33.88 43.30
N ILE A 38 -11.68 -35.08 43.86
CA ILE A 38 -11.08 -35.49 45.15
C ILE A 38 -9.56 -35.66 45.05
N LEU A 39 -9.03 -35.93 43.85
CA LEU A 39 -7.62 -36.23 43.60
C LEU A 39 -6.77 -34.98 43.29
N ILE A 40 -7.36 -33.79 43.30
CA ILE A 40 -6.65 -32.51 43.08
C ILE A 40 -6.52 -31.82 44.43
N ASP A 41 -5.40 -32.06 45.11
CA ASP A 41 -5.17 -31.62 46.50
C ASP A 41 -4.87 -30.12 46.65
N TYR A 42 -4.44 -29.44 45.58
CA TYR A 42 -3.97 -28.06 45.67
C TYR A 42 -4.97 -27.06 45.08
N ASP A 43 -5.33 -26.04 45.87
CA ASP A 43 -6.23 -24.95 45.45
C ASP A 43 -5.70 -24.19 44.22
N GLU A 44 -4.38 -23.98 44.16
CA GLU A 44 -3.73 -23.29 43.03
C GLU A 44 -3.87 -24.09 41.73
N SER A 45 -3.72 -25.41 41.79
CA SER A 45 -3.97 -26.29 40.65
C SER A 45 -5.40 -26.14 40.14
N ARG A 46 -6.39 -26.12 41.05
CA ARG A 46 -7.79 -25.94 40.67
C ARG A 46 -8.03 -24.58 40.01
N LYS A 47 -7.37 -23.52 40.47
CA LYS A 47 -7.44 -22.20 39.82
C LYS A 47 -6.87 -22.21 38.41
N ILE A 48 -5.72 -22.85 38.20
CA ILE A 48 -5.10 -22.98 36.86
C ILE A 48 -6.03 -23.77 35.92
N LEU A 49 -6.56 -24.91 36.38
CA LEU A 49 -7.50 -25.71 35.62
C LEU A 49 -8.77 -24.93 35.28
N ALA A 50 -9.32 -24.16 36.25
CA ALA A 50 -10.51 -23.34 36.03
C ALA A 50 -10.26 -22.26 34.97
N LYS A 51 -9.10 -21.58 35.03
CA LYS A 51 -8.67 -20.64 33.98
C LYS A 51 -8.59 -21.34 32.62
N LEU A 52 -7.98 -22.53 32.55
CA LEU A 52 -7.87 -23.30 31.30
C LEU A 52 -9.24 -23.60 30.66
N VAL A 53 -10.22 -24.06 31.44
CA VAL A 53 -11.59 -24.31 30.94
C VAL A 53 -12.18 -23.05 30.32
N ARG A 54 -12.10 -21.93 31.05
CA ARG A 54 -12.58 -20.64 30.55
C ARG A 54 -11.83 -20.21 29.30
N ASN A 55 -10.51 -20.40 29.23
CA ASN A 55 -9.68 -20.04 28.08
C ASN A 55 -10.12 -20.78 26.82
N ILE A 56 -10.39 -22.09 26.93
CA ILE A 56 -10.86 -22.89 25.79
C ILE A 56 -12.29 -22.47 25.39
N LYS A 57 -13.19 -22.25 26.35
CA LYS A 57 -14.56 -21.76 26.07
C LYS A 57 -14.58 -20.34 25.47
N LEU A 58 -13.59 -19.51 25.78
CA LEU A 58 -13.43 -18.18 25.19
C LEU A 58 -13.21 -18.25 23.67
N ILE A 59 -12.53 -19.30 23.19
CA ILE A 59 -12.30 -19.51 21.75
C ILE A 59 -13.62 -19.74 21.02
N ILE A 60 -14.48 -20.58 21.58
CA ILE A 60 -15.81 -20.87 21.01
C ILE A 60 -16.64 -19.59 20.90
N SER A 61 -16.70 -18.83 22.00
CA SER A 61 -17.62 -17.70 22.14
C SER A 61 -17.17 -16.43 21.44
N HIS A 62 -15.86 -16.15 21.40
CA HIS A 62 -15.34 -14.85 20.95
C HIS A 62 -14.34 -14.92 19.80
N TYR A 63 -13.73 -16.09 19.54
CA TYR A 63 -12.70 -16.22 18.50
C TYR A 63 -12.91 -17.45 17.59
N PRO A 64 -14.15 -17.73 17.12
CA PRO A 64 -14.41 -18.97 16.40
C PRO A 64 -13.66 -19.05 15.06
N GLU A 65 -13.42 -17.92 14.40
CA GLU A 65 -12.72 -17.83 13.11
C GLU A 65 -11.20 -18.02 13.27
N ASN A 66 -10.66 -17.68 14.44
CA ASN A 66 -9.23 -17.76 14.75
C ASN A 66 -8.89 -18.94 15.68
N ARG A 67 -9.76 -19.96 15.72
CA ARG A 67 -9.65 -21.13 16.61
C ARG A 67 -8.24 -21.72 16.66
N LYS A 68 -7.67 -22.05 15.50
CA LYS A 68 -6.34 -22.70 15.42
C LYS A 68 -5.24 -21.87 16.09
N LYS A 69 -5.23 -20.56 15.87
CA LYS A 69 -4.23 -19.65 16.46
C LYS A 69 -4.45 -19.52 17.97
N ARG A 70 -5.69 -19.33 18.41
CA ARG A 70 -6.01 -19.23 19.84
C ARG A 70 -5.72 -20.51 20.60
N CYS A 71 -5.87 -21.68 19.98
CA CYS A 71 -5.43 -22.94 20.57
C CYS A 71 -3.92 -23.00 20.79
N ARG A 72 -3.11 -22.43 19.88
CA ARG A 72 -1.66 -22.32 20.10
C ARG A 72 -1.33 -21.35 21.24
N ASP A 73 -2.02 -20.21 21.32
CA ASP A 73 -1.88 -19.25 22.42
C ASP A 73 -2.21 -19.90 23.78
N VAL A 74 -3.33 -20.63 23.87
CA VAL A 74 -3.72 -21.35 25.09
C VAL A 74 -2.72 -22.44 25.45
N ASN A 75 -2.21 -23.20 24.47
CA ASN A 75 -1.17 -24.20 24.70
C ASN A 75 0.12 -23.58 25.22
N TYR A 76 0.58 -22.48 24.61
CA TYR A 76 1.75 -21.75 25.08
C TYR A 76 1.54 -21.25 26.52
N TRP A 77 0.40 -20.61 26.79
CA TRP A 77 0.06 -20.10 28.12
C TRP A 77 0.09 -21.21 29.17
N ILE A 78 -0.61 -22.32 28.95
CA ILE A 78 -0.63 -23.40 29.95
C ILE A 78 0.76 -23.97 30.16
N ASN A 79 1.57 -24.15 29.10
CA ASN A 79 2.94 -24.63 29.23
C ASN A 79 3.82 -23.68 30.05
N VAL A 80 3.66 -22.36 29.88
CA VAL A 80 4.32 -21.35 30.70
C VAL A 80 3.85 -21.44 32.16
N GLU A 81 2.55 -21.57 32.42
CA GLU A 81 2.05 -21.79 33.77
C GLU A 81 2.63 -23.07 34.40
N LEU A 82 2.77 -24.16 33.63
CA LEU A 82 3.36 -25.40 34.14
C LEU A 82 4.82 -25.23 34.54
N SER A 83 5.58 -24.43 33.80
CA SER A 83 7.00 -24.17 34.09
C SER A 83 7.23 -23.38 35.38
N LYS A 84 6.22 -22.68 35.90
CA LYS A 84 6.35 -21.81 37.08
C LYS A 84 6.16 -22.53 38.40
N HIS A 85 5.57 -23.72 38.44
CA HIS A 85 5.28 -24.41 39.69
C HIS A 85 5.77 -25.86 39.65
N GLU A 86 6.63 -26.23 40.60
CA GLU A 86 7.23 -27.58 40.69
C GLU A 86 6.21 -28.68 41.02
N SER A 87 5.07 -28.34 41.62
CA SER A 87 4.02 -29.30 42.02
C SER A 87 3.10 -29.77 40.88
N ILE A 88 3.36 -29.32 39.64
CA ILE A 88 2.44 -29.43 38.50
C ILE A 88 2.52 -30.75 37.72
N GLU A 89 3.56 -31.57 37.88
CA GLU A 89 3.56 -32.91 37.27
C GLU A 89 2.29 -33.70 37.62
N LYS A 90 1.70 -33.44 38.79
CA LYS A 90 0.44 -34.04 39.28
C LYS A 90 -0.83 -33.58 38.55
N ILE A 91 -0.78 -32.54 37.71
CA ILE A 91 -1.99 -32.01 37.03
C ILE A 91 -1.96 -32.12 35.51
N SER A 92 -0.89 -32.69 34.95
CA SER A 92 -0.73 -32.88 33.50
C SER A 92 -1.88 -33.70 32.89
N ASP A 93 -2.31 -34.76 33.59
CA ASP A 93 -3.41 -35.61 33.16
C ASP A 93 -4.75 -34.88 33.20
N TYR A 94 -4.96 -34.03 34.21
CA TYR A 94 -6.16 -33.20 34.31
C TYR A 94 -6.23 -32.14 33.22
N ILE A 95 -5.08 -31.57 32.84
CA ILE A 95 -5.00 -30.66 31.70
C ILE A 95 -5.41 -31.40 30.43
N LEU A 96 -4.85 -32.58 30.16
CA LEU A 96 -5.21 -33.37 28.99
C LEU A 96 -6.71 -33.70 28.97
N ALA A 97 -7.28 -34.11 30.11
CA ALA A 97 -8.70 -34.37 30.26
C ALA A 97 -9.56 -33.14 29.91
N ILE A 98 -9.17 -31.94 30.35
CA ILE A 98 -9.87 -30.70 30.02
C ILE A 98 -9.89 -30.43 28.52
N PHE A 99 -8.77 -30.63 27.82
CA PHE A 99 -8.74 -30.48 26.35
C PHE A 99 -9.70 -31.47 25.67
N ASN A 100 -9.82 -32.69 26.20
CA ASN A 100 -10.69 -33.74 25.66
C ASN A 100 -12.17 -33.59 26.07
N ASP A 101 -12.48 -32.84 27.12
CA ASP A 101 -13.86 -32.65 27.59
C ASP A 101 -14.60 -31.53 26.84
N ILE A 102 -13.88 -30.62 26.17
CA ILE A 102 -14.47 -29.43 25.54
C ILE A 102 -14.52 -29.61 24.02
N TYR A 103 -15.72 -29.88 23.52
CA TYR A 103 -15.99 -30.12 22.10
C TYR A 103 -16.28 -28.84 21.33
N TRP A 104 -15.92 -28.87 20.05
CA TRP A 104 -16.28 -27.86 19.07
C TRP A 104 -17.76 -28.00 18.70
N PRO A 105 -18.61 -26.97 18.90
CA PRO A 105 -20.06 -27.14 18.77
C PRO A 105 -20.53 -27.37 17.34
N LYS A 106 -19.71 -27.04 16.33
CA LYS A 106 -20.11 -27.13 14.91
C LYS A 106 -19.82 -28.50 14.29
N VAL A 107 -18.96 -29.32 14.90
CA VAL A 107 -18.50 -30.60 14.32
C VAL A 107 -18.51 -31.66 15.42
N SER A 108 -19.30 -32.71 15.22
CA SER A 108 -19.41 -33.81 16.19
C SER A 108 -18.07 -34.52 16.34
N GLY A 109 -17.67 -34.78 17.59
CA GLY A 109 -16.44 -35.52 17.92
C GLY A 109 -15.14 -34.73 17.77
N GLU A 110 -15.20 -33.45 17.38
CA GLU A 110 -14.02 -32.59 17.28
C GLU A 110 -13.81 -31.80 18.58
N TYR A 111 -12.63 -31.86 19.19
CA TYR A 111 -12.29 -31.03 20.35
C TYR A 111 -12.02 -29.58 19.94
N VAL A 112 -12.25 -28.61 20.82
CA VAL A 112 -11.92 -27.21 20.50
C VAL A 112 -10.43 -27.04 20.21
N CYS A 113 -9.58 -27.63 21.03
CA CYS A 113 -8.13 -27.58 20.88
C CYS A 113 -7.54 -28.95 21.17
N ASP A 114 -6.43 -29.25 20.50
CA ASP A 114 -5.57 -30.36 20.90
C ASP A 114 -4.50 -29.89 21.88
N ARG A 115 -4.14 -30.76 22.81
CA ARG A 115 -3.05 -30.51 23.75
C ARG A 115 -1.70 -30.73 23.07
N ASN A 116 -0.86 -29.71 23.02
CA ASN A 116 0.50 -29.77 22.50
C ASN A 116 1.52 -29.42 23.60
N LYS A 117 2.17 -30.44 24.17
CA LYS A 117 3.22 -30.26 25.17
C LYS A 117 4.42 -29.56 24.52
N ASN A 118 4.99 -28.56 25.21
CA ASN A 118 6.18 -27.85 24.73
C ASN A 118 7.24 -28.85 24.28
N SER A 119 7.66 -28.72 23.02
CA SER A 119 8.69 -29.58 22.43
C SER A 119 10.07 -28.93 22.48
N TYR A 120 10.15 -27.66 22.89
CA TYR A 120 11.35 -26.84 22.80
C TYR A 120 11.72 -26.20 24.14
N SER A 121 12.91 -25.57 24.16
CA SER A 121 13.32 -24.78 25.32
C SER A 121 12.43 -23.53 25.49
N PRO A 122 12.31 -22.98 26.72
CA PRO A 122 11.45 -21.82 26.98
C PRO A 122 11.73 -20.61 26.06
N GLU A 123 13.00 -20.35 25.74
CA GLU A 123 13.37 -19.26 24.83
C GLU A 123 12.86 -19.49 23.41
N LYS A 124 12.94 -20.74 22.92
CA LYS A 124 12.51 -21.09 21.57
C LYS A 124 10.99 -20.98 21.44
N ASP A 125 10.25 -21.49 22.43
CA ASP A 125 8.78 -21.40 22.45
C ASP A 125 8.30 -19.96 22.54
N LYS A 126 8.97 -19.12 23.35
CA LYS A 126 8.66 -17.69 23.44
C LYS A 126 8.84 -17.00 22.08
N LEU A 127 9.97 -17.23 21.41
CA LEU A 127 10.23 -16.64 20.10
C LEU A 127 9.19 -17.09 19.05
N LYS A 128 8.77 -18.37 19.11
CA LYS A 128 7.73 -18.91 18.23
C LYS A 128 6.36 -18.25 18.50
N LYS A 129 5.99 -18.03 19.76
CA LYS A 129 4.78 -17.28 20.11
C LYS A 129 4.82 -15.85 19.58
N GLU A 130 5.93 -15.14 19.79
CA GLU A 130 6.10 -13.76 19.32
C GLU A 130 6.01 -13.67 17.79
N LEU A 131 6.53 -14.67 17.06
CA LEU A 131 6.39 -14.76 15.61
C LEU A 131 4.93 -14.92 15.17
N ASP A 132 4.18 -15.79 15.85
CA ASP A 132 2.74 -16.00 15.58
C ASP A 132 1.92 -14.73 15.81
N ASP A 133 2.24 -13.99 16.87
CA ASP A 133 1.62 -12.70 17.16
C ASP A 133 1.97 -11.65 16.12
N TYR A 134 3.25 -11.56 15.75
CA TYR A 134 3.69 -10.68 14.68
C TYR A 134 2.92 -10.94 13.38
N CYS A 135 2.79 -12.20 12.96
CA CYS A 135 2.11 -12.54 11.71
C CYS A 135 0.63 -12.14 11.74
N GLU A 136 -0.08 -12.37 12.85
CA GLU A 136 -1.45 -11.90 13.00
C GLU A 136 -1.55 -10.37 12.98
N ILE A 137 -0.67 -9.66 13.69
CA ILE A 137 -0.66 -8.19 13.69
C ILE A 137 -0.40 -7.65 12.28
N ARG A 138 0.58 -8.23 11.58
CA ARG A 138 0.91 -7.91 10.20
C ARG A 138 -0.31 -8.06 9.31
N ASP A 139 -0.96 -9.23 9.34
CA ASP A 139 -2.06 -9.56 8.44
C ASP A 139 -3.29 -8.68 8.72
N ASN A 140 -3.59 -8.39 10.00
CA ASN A 140 -4.68 -7.50 10.39
C ASN A 140 -4.41 -6.04 9.98
N ASN A 141 -3.18 -5.55 10.15
CA ASN A 141 -2.83 -4.17 9.82
C ASN A 141 -2.59 -3.95 8.32
N ARG A 142 -2.46 -5.02 7.54
CA ARG A 142 -2.32 -4.93 6.08
C ARG A 142 -3.49 -4.22 5.41
N CYS A 143 -4.70 -4.29 5.98
CA CYS A 143 -5.85 -3.54 5.46
C CYS A 143 -5.71 -2.02 5.66
N ASN A 144 -5.07 -1.58 6.75
CA ASN A 144 -4.83 -0.15 7.00
C ASN A 144 -3.86 0.46 5.98
N VAL A 145 -2.98 -0.35 5.41
CA VAL A 145 -2.02 0.06 4.38
C VAL A 145 -2.70 0.60 3.12
N LEU A 146 -3.95 0.22 2.86
CA LEU A 146 -4.74 0.66 1.71
C LEU A 146 -5.44 2.02 1.92
N LYS A 147 -5.37 2.61 3.12
CA LYS A 147 -6.05 3.87 3.42
C LYS A 147 -5.31 5.08 2.87
N ASP A 148 -4.02 5.18 3.16
CA ASP A 148 -3.17 6.24 2.65
C ASP A 148 -1.67 5.88 2.72
N LYS A 149 -0.86 6.69 2.04
CA LYS A 149 0.60 6.51 1.93
C LYS A 149 1.31 6.56 3.28
N ASN A 150 0.86 7.39 4.23
CA ASN A 150 1.49 7.49 5.54
C ASN A 150 1.25 6.23 6.37
N GLU A 151 0.05 5.66 6.34
CA GLU A 151 -0.25 4.37 6.97
C GLU A 151 0.57 3.24 6.34
N CYS A 152 0.80 3.26 5.02
CA CYS A 152 1.72 2.33 4.36
C CYS A 152 3.17 2.45 4.86
N ILE A 153 3.69 3.68 4.94
CA ILE A 153 5.05 3.94 5.44
C ILE A 153 5.18 3.48 6.90
N LYS A 154 4.17 3.78 7.73
CA LYS A 154 4.09 3.34 9.12
C LYS A 154 4.13 1.82 9.25
N TYR A 155 3.32 1.12 8.44
CA TYR A 155 3.34 -0.34 8.37
C TYR A 155 4.72 -0.87 7.99
N ASN A 156 5.35 -0.35 6.94
CA ASN A 156 6.69 -0.79 6.53
C ASN A 156 7.76 -0.55 7.61
N SER A 157 7.64 0.55 8.36
CA SER A 157 8.50 0.82 9.51
C SER A 157 8.37 -0.25 10.58
N TYR A 158 7.13 -0.64 10.92
CA TYR A 158 6.85 -1.76 11.82
C TYR A 158 7.47 -3.08 11.33
N ILE A 159 7.28 -3.42 10.06
CA ILE A 159 7.85 -4.65 9.46
C ILE A 159 9.37 -4.67 9.57
N ASN A 160 10.05 -3.56 9.25
CA ASN A 160 11.51 -3.48 9.34
C ASN A 160 12.01 -3.66 10.78
N ARG A 161 11.36 -3.02 11.76
CA ARG A 161 11.74 -3.15 13.16
C ARG A 161 11.59 -4.59 13.65
N LYS A 162 10.47 -5.24 13.30
CA LYS A 162 10.25 -6.64 13.65
C LYS A 162 11.23 -7.57 12.95
N LYS A 163 11.53 -7.35 11.67
CA LYS A 163 12.57 -8.11 10.95
C LYS A 163 13.90 -8.05 11.68
N LYS A 164 14.34 -6.85 12.09
CA LYS A 164 15.57 -6.66 12.86
C LYS A 164 15.52 -7.43 14.18
N TYR A 165 14.46 -7.26 14.95
CA TYR A 165 14.26 -7.97 16.23
C TYR A 165 14.40 -9.49 16.07
N PHE A 166 13.68 -10.09 15.11
CA PHE A 166 13.74 -11.54 14.90
C PHE A 166 15.11 -11.98 14.36
N SER A 167 15.79 -11.18 13.54
CA SER A 167 17.16 -11.48 13.11
C SER A 167 18.13 -11.51 14.29
N ASP A 168 18.01 -10.54 15.20
CA ASP A 168 18.87 -10.43 16.38
C ASP A 168 18.63 -11.62 17.34
N GLU A 169 17.37 -11.96 17.62
CA GLU A 169 17.03 -13.14 18.44
C GLU A 169 17.45 -14.46 17.77
N LYS A 170 17.30 -14.54 16.45
CA LYS A 170 17.75 -15.69 15.65
C LYS A 170 19.25 -15.92 15.85
N ASN A 171 20.04 -14.86 15.76
CA ASN A 171 21.49 -14.91 15.98
C ASN A 171 21.83 -15.26 17.42
N ARG A 172 21.13 -14.67 18.40
CA ARG A 172 21.36 -14.92 19.84
C ARG A 172 21.14 -16.39 20.21
N ILE A 173 20.02 -16.98 19.80
CA ILE A 173 19.66 -18.36 20.17
C ILE A 173 20.55 -19.39 19.46
N CYS A 174 21.00 -19.09 18.23
CA CYS A 174 21.71 -20.06 17.39
C CYS A 174 23.21 -19.84 17.25
N ALA A 175 23.76 -18.84 17.94
CA ALA A 175 25.20 -18.72 18.12
C ALA A 175 25.81 -19.93 18.84
N HIS A 176 25.02 -20.79 19.50
CA HIS A 176 25.53 -21.84 20.40
C HIS A 176 25.17 -23.28 20.00
N SER A 177 24.33 -23.50 18.97
CA SER A 177 23.99 -24.85 18.50
C SER A 177 23.49 -24.83 17.07
N GLY A 178 23.80 -25.86 16.28
CA GLY A 178 23.33 -26.02 14.89
C GLY A 178 21.81 -26.09 14.81
N CYS A 179 21.16 -24.93 14.77
CA CYS A 179 19.72 -24.81 14.79
C CYS A 179 19.09 -25.21 13.46
N SER A 180 18.08 -26.08 13.55
CA SER A 180 17.08 -26.23 12.51
C SER A 180 15.95 -25.23 12.75
N TRP A 181 15.67 -24.37 11.78
CA TRP A 181 14.58 -23.37 11.86
C TRP A 181 13.23 -23.91 11.39
N ASN A 182 13.19 -25.18 10.97
CA ASN A 182 11.97 -25.88 10.58
C ASN A 182 10.93 -25.89 11.72
N ASP A 183 11.39 -25.75 12.96
CA ASP A 183 10.57 -25.71 14.16
C ASP A 183 9.74 -24.41 14.31
N TYR A 184 10.09 -23.37 13.54
CA TYR A 184 9.46 -22.04 13.55
C TYR A 184 8.52 -21.81 12.36
N ILE A 185 7.99 -22.88 11.77
CA ILE A 185 6.99 -22.80 10.72
C ILE A 185 5.60 -22.77 11.36
N ILE A 186 4.89 -21.66 11.23
CA ILE A 186 3.50 -21.49 11.68
C ILE A 186 2.54 -21.60 10.49
N GLY A 187 2.98 -21.12 9.33
CA GLY A 187 2.30 -21.23 8.06
C GLY A 187 3.22 -20.80 6.93
N GLU A 188 2.76 -20.89 5.68
CA GLU A 188 3.61 -20.64 4.51
C GLU A 188 4.28 -19.26 4.55
N ASN A 189 3.54 -18.22 4.91
CA ASN A 189 4.04 -16.83 4.99
C ASN A 189 4.37 -16.40 6.42
N CYS A 190 4.57 -17.34 7.34
CA CYS A 190 4.89 -17.06 8.74
C CYS A 190 5.94 -18.07 9.25
N THR A 191 7.21 -17.76 8.98
CA THR A 191 8.37 -18.59 9.31
C THR A 191 9.65 -17.76 9.49
N LEU A 192 10.58 -18.23 10.33
CA LEU A 192 11.93 -17.67 10.47
C LEU A 192 12.94 -18.25 9.47
N GLU A 193 12.57 -19.28 8.72
CA GLU A 193 13.39 -19.81 7.64
C GLU A 193 13.38 -18.83 6.45
N ARG A 194 12.18 -18.45 6.00
CA ARG A 194 11.96 -17.49 4.89
C ARG A 194 11.64 -16.11 5.42
N MET A 195 12.63 -15.47 6.04
CA MET A 195 12.44 -14.15 6.66
C MET A 195 12.02 -13.07 5.65
N ASP A 196 12.48 -13.13 4.39
CA ASP A 196 12.08 -12.13 3.40
C ASP A 196 10.60 -12.22 3.03
N ASP A 197 10.01 -13.41 3.09
CA ASP A 197 8.57 -13.62 2.87
C ASP A 197 7.76 -13.19 4.09
N THR A 198 8.20 -13.59 5.28
CA THR A 198 7.52 -13.26 6.54
C THR A 198 7.54 -11.75 6.80
N PHE A 199 8.66 -11.09 6.53
CA PHE A 199 8.85 -9.65 6.77
C PHE A 199 8.81 -8.85 5.47
N ARG A 200 7.95 -9.25 4.53
CA ARG A 200 7.81 -8.58 3.24
C ARG A 200 7.22 -7.18 3.41
N LYS A 201 7.94 -6.18 2.90
CA LYS A 201 7.46 -4.80 2.78
C LYS A 201 6.52 -4.64 1.61
N ILE A 202 5.68 -3.62 1.69
CA ILE A 202 4.79 -3.21 0.61
C ILE A 202 5.42 -2.04 -0.15
N ASN A 203 5.30 -2.02 -1.47
CA ASN A 203 5.75 -0.88 -2.27
C ASN A 203 4.75 0.28 -2.14
N CYS A 204 4.94 1.14 -1.14
CA CYS A 204 4.05 2.29 -0.89
C CYS A 204 4.06 3.29 -2.05
N GLU A 205 5.19 3.47 -2.73
CA GLU A 205 5.20 4.35 -3.90
C GLU A 205 4.39 3.78 -5.04
N GLY A 206 4.57 2.50 -5.36
CA GLY A 206 3.79 1.83 -6.42
C GLY A 206 2.29 1.85 -6.14
N LEU A 207 1.89 1.59 -4.89
CA LEU A 207 0.47 1.61 -4.50
C LEU A 207 -0.21 2.97 -4.66
N TYR A 208 0.52 4.07 -4.41
CA TYR A 208 -0.07 5.42 -4.38
C TYR A 208 0.34 6.31 -5.57
N LYS A 209 1.30 5.89 -6.40
CA LYS A 209 1.63 6.54 -7.69
C LYS A 209 0.48 6.46 -8.69
N GLU A 210 -0.37 5.43 -8.61
CA GLU A 210 -1.60 5.32 -9.43
C GLU A 210 -2.77 6.12 -8.86
N ALA A 211 -2.81 6.37 -7.55
CA ALA A 211 -3.85 7.14 -6.90
C ALA A 211 -3.73 8.66 -7.19
N GLU A 212 -2.51 9.18 -7.33
CA GLU A 212 -2.27 10.57 -7.78
C GLU A 212 -2.73 10.82 -9.24
N ILE A 213 -2.88 9.76 -10.06
CA ILE A 213 -3.44 9.86 -11.42
C ILE A 213 -4.99 9.86 -11.39
N GLN A 214 -5.59 9.32 -10.32
CA GLN A 214 -7.04 9.24 -10.11
C GLN A 214 -7.60 10.35 -9.20
N GLU A 215 -6.76 11.15 -8.53
CA GLU A 215 -7.23 12.45 -8.06
C GLU A 215 -7.70 13.21 -9.31
N PRO A 216 -8.97 13.63 -9.39
CA PRO A 216 -9.36 14.54 -10.45
C PRO A 216 -8.42 15.73 -10.33
N ALA A 217 -7.63 15.97 -11.38
CA ALA A 217 -6.80 17.16 -11.51
C ALA A 217 -7.56 18.33 -10.88
N PRO A 218 -6.92 19.13 -10.00
CA PRO A 218 -7.61 20.20 -9.28
C PRO A 218 -8.46 20.89 -10.31
N THR A 219 -9.79 20.79 -10.17
CA THR A 219 -10.70 21.28 -11.20
C THR A 219 -10.30 22.74 -11.37
N ILE A 220 -9.55 23.03 -12.44
CA ILE A 220 -9.40 24.38 -12.91
C ILE A 220 -10.84 24.70 -13.17
N LYS A 221 -11.45 25.47 -12.25
CA LYS A 221 -12.83 25.92 -12.41
C LYS A 221 -12.85 26.52 -13.79
N GLY A 222 -13.40 25.77 -14.75
CA GLY A 222 -13.58 26.27 -16.10
C GLY A 222 -14.40 27.52 -15.88
N ARG A 223 -13.82 28.68 -16.23
CA ARG A 223 -14.49 29.96 -16.10
C ARG A 223 -15.90 29.77 -16.63
N SER A 224 -16.89 30.15 -15.83
CA SER A 224 -18.29 29.97 -16.23
C SER A 224 -18.50 30.61 -17.61
N PRO A 225 -19.43 30.11 -18.45
CA PRO A 225 -19.74 30.75 -19.73
C PRO A 225 -20.04 32.26 -19.59
N LEU A 226 -20.51 32.66 -18.41
CA LEU A 226 -20.75 34.05 -18.02
C LEU A 226 -19.46 34.87 -17.84
N GLU A 227 -18.41 34.28 -17.28
CA GLU A 227 -17.09 34.92 -17.13
C GLU A 227 -16.38 35.04 -18.48
N ILE A 228 -16.45 34.00 -19.32
CA ILE A 228 -15.89 34.03 -20.69
C ILE A 228 -16.60 35.11 -21.53
N GLY A 229 -17.93 35.20 -21.45
CA GLY A 229 -18.72 36.24 -22.10
C GLY A 229 -18.37 37.65 -21.61
N SER A 230 -18.18 37.82 -20.29
CA SER A 230 -17.78 39.10 -19.68
C SER A 230 -16.41 39.57 -20.17
N PHE A 231 -15.41 38.69 -20.25
CA PHE A 231 -14.08 39.03 -20.75
C PHE A 231 -14.08 39.49 -22.21
N ILE A 232 -14.92 38.88 -23.06
CA ILE A 232 -15.07 39.27 -24.46
C ILE A 232 -15.69 40.67 -24.56
N ILE A 233 -16.78 40.93 -23.84
CA ILE A 233 -17.47 42.23 -23.87
C ILE A 233 -16.56 43.35 -23.37
N VAL A 234 -15.87 43.14 -22.23
CA VAL A 234 -14.95 44.13 -21.68
C VAL A 234 -13.77 44.39 -22.63
N SER A 235 -13.25 43.35 -23.29
CA SER A 235 -12.17 43.51 -24.27
C SER A 235 -12.63 44.31 -25.50
N PHE A 236 -13.84 44.09 -26.01
CA PHE A 236 -14.39 44.87 -27.12
C PHE A 236 -14.61 46.35 -26.74
N ILE A 237 -15.09 46.61 -25.51
CA ILE A 237 -15.28 47.99 -25.02
C ILE A 237 -13.92 48.70 -24.89
N LEU A 238 -12.92 48.06 -24.31
CA LEU A 238 -11.57 48.62 -24.19
C LEU A 238 -10.92 48.85 -25.56
N PHE A 239 -11.09 47.90 -26.49
CA PHE A 239 -10.59 48.05 -27.85
C PHE A 239 -11.28 49.20 -28.59
N TYR A 240 -12.60 49.34 -28.44
CA TYR A 240 -13.36 50.46 -29.01
C TYR A 240 -12.91 51.81 -28.45
N LEU A 241 -12.70 51.91 -27.13
CA LEU A 241 -12.16 53.10 -26.49
C LEU A 241 -10.73 53.41 -26.96
N PHE A 242 -9.91 52.39 -27.18
CA PHE A 242 -8.57 52.54 -27.73
C PHE A 242 -8.59 53.06 -29.18
N ILE A 243 -9.51 52.57 -30.02
CA ILE A 243 -9.70 53.09 -31.38
C ILE A 243 -10.16 54.55 -31.34
N LEU A 244 -11.13 54.91 -30.50
CA LEU A 244 -11.56 56.31 -30.33
C LEU A 244 -10.43 57.21 -29.81
N PHE A 245 -9.59 56.69 -28.90
CA PHE A 245 -8.40 57.39 -28.44
C PHE A 245 -7.41 57.62 -29.59
N LEU A 246 -7.15 56.60 -30.41
CA LEU A 246 -6.28 56.73 -31.57
C LEU A 246 -6.87 57.69 -32.62
N GLU A 247 -8.18 57.71 -32.83
CA GLU A 247 -8.83 58.64 -33.74
C GLU A 247 -8.72 60.10 -33.27
N LYS A 248 -8.86 60.33 -31.96
CA LYS A 248 -8.81 61.68 -31.36
C LYS A 248 -7.39 62.21 -31.17
N PHE A 249 -6.43 61.35 -30.84
CA PHE A 249 -5.06 61.75 -30.44
C PHE A 249 -3.96 61.39 -31.44
N THR A 250 -4.28 60.64 -32.51
CA THR A 250 -3.34 60.35 -33.60
C THR A 250 -3.90 60.93 -34.89
N PRO A 251 -3.13 61.66 -35.71
CA PRO A 251 -3.61 62.17 -36.99
C PRO A 251 -3.58 61.03 -38.03
N VAL A 252 -4.35 59.96 -37.80
CA VAL A 252 -4.40 58.75 -38.64
C VAL A 252 -4.80 59.11 -40.07
N GLY A 253 -5.67 60.12 -40.25
CA GLY A 253 -6.03 60.66 -41.57
C GLY A 253 -4.82 61.20 -42.36
N SER A 254 -3.86 61.86 -41.70
CA SER A 254 -2.66 62.37 -42.36
C SER A 254 -1.68 61.25 -42.76
N ILE A 255 -1.67 60.16 -42.00
CA ILE A 255 -0.82 58.99 -42.23
C ILE A 255 -1.38 58.15 -43.37
N ILE A 256 -2.69 57.91 -43.38
CA ILE A 256 -3.39 57.21 -44.47
C ILE A 256 -3.24 57.97 -45.80
N HIS A 257 -3.38 59.30 -45.80
CA HIS A 257 -3.10 60.10 -46.99
C HIS A 257 -1.64 59.97 -47.47
N ARG A 258 -0.69 59.88 -46.54
CA ARG A 258 0.74 59.67 -46.86
C ARG A 258 1.00 58.32 -47.51
N PHE A 259 0.39 57.24 -46.99
CA PHE A 259 0.51 55.91 -47.60
C PHE A 259 -0.21 55.82 -48.95
N LYS A 260 -1.38 56.45 -49.10
CA LYS A 260 -2.11 56.51 -50.37
C LYS A 260 -1.31 57.27 -51.44
N ARG A 261 -0.66 58.39 -51.07
CA ARG A 261 0.22 59.15 -51.97
C ARG A 261 1.44 58.33 -52.40
N ARG A 262 2.11 57.66 -51.45
CA ARG A 262 3.23 56.75 -51.76
C ARG A 262 2.85 55.61 -52.70
N LYS A 263 1.63 55.06 -52.59
CA LYS A 263 1.12 54.04 -53.50
C LYS A 263 0.91 54.58 -54.93
N TYR A 264 0.38 55.80 -55.07
CA TYR A 264 0.23 56.45 -56.38
C TYR A 264 1.58 56.83 -57.01
N ASP A 265 2.52 57.33 -56.22
CA ASP A 265 3.87 57.68 -56.71
C ASP A 265 4.64 56.42 -57.16
N LEU A 266 4.53 55.31 -56.41
CA LEU A 266 5.13 54.02 -56.79
C LEU A 266 4.52 53.49 -58.10
N LYS A 267 3.18 53.52 -58.23
CA LYS A 267 2.49 53.08 -59.45
C LYS A 267 2.90 53.92 -60.67
N ARG A 268 3.00 55.24 -60.50
CA ARG A 268 3.42 56.17 -61.55
C ARG A 268 4.87 55.94 -61.99
N ASN A 269 5.75 55.56 -61.08
CA ASN A 269 7.16 55.27 -61.42
C ASN A 269 7.31 53.96 -62.19
N ILE A 270 6.54 52.92 -61.84
CA ILE A 270 6.54 51.64 -62.56
C ILE A 270 5.98 51.81 -63.99
N GLU A 271 4.87 52.53 -64.15
CA GLU A 271 4.29 52.81 -65.49
C GLU A 271 5.23 53.62 -66.39
N ARG A 272 6.13 54.44 -65.82
CA ARG A 272 7.09 55.24 -66.58
C ARG A 272 8.33 54.45 -67.02
N GLU A 273 8.70 53.41 -66.27
CA GLU A 273 9.81 52.50 -66.60
C GLU A 273 9.42 51.50 -67.71
N ASP A 274 8.14 51.13 -67.80
CA ASP A 274 7.63 50.25 -68.85
C ASP A 274 7.53 50.99 -70.21
N ASP A 275 7.07 52.24 -70.26
CA ASP A 275 6.94 52.99 -71.53
C ASP A 275 8.28 53.23 -72.24
N GLU A 276 9.38 53.48 -71.52
CA GLU A 276 10.72 53.64 -72.11
C GLU A 276 11.31 52.32 -72.63
N ARG A 277 10.86 51.17 -72.09
CA ARG A 277 11.37 49.85 -72.47
C ARG A 277 10.68 49.29 -73.72
N TYR A 278 9.46 49.73 -74.04
CA TYR A 278 8.70 49.25 -75.21
C TYR A 278 8.93 50.03 -76.51
N SER A 279 9.59 51.21 -76.49
CA SER A 279 9.86 51.98 -77.71
C SER A 279 11.15 51.61 -78.45
N LEU A 280 11.91 50.61 -77.98
CA LEU A 280 13.27 50.29 -78.48
C LEU A 280 13.40 48.95 -79.24
N TYR A 281 12.31 48.21 -79.47
CA TYR A 281 12.35 46.94 -80.20
C TYR A 281 11.50 46.98 -81.48
N HIS A 282 12.02 47.67 -82.50
CA HIS A 282 11.75 47.33 -83.90
C HIS A 282 13.08 46.98 -84.56
N SER A 283 13.30 45.70 -84.83
CA SER A 283 14.31 45.25 -85.80
C SER A 283 13.94 43.87 -86.36
N ASP A 284 13.49 43.94 -87.61
CA ASP A 284 13.57 43.00 -88.72
C ASP A 284 14.18 41.60 -88.54
N LYS A 285 13.37 40.62 -88.98
CA LYS A 285 13.67 39.41 -89.78
C LYS A 285 14.94 38.59 -89.48
N MET A 286 14.70 37.35 -89.03
CA MET A 286 15.59 36.18 -89.17
C MET A 286 15.65 35.66 -90.62
N PRO A 287 16.81 35.09 -91.02
CA PRO A 287 16.85 33.68 -91.43
C PRO A 287 18.03 32.93 -90.77
N ALA A 288 17.82 31.75 -90.18
CA ALA A 288 17.71 30.43 -90.80
C ALA A 288 19.08 29.83 -91.18
N ASP A 289 19.79 29.22 -90.21
CA ASP A 289 20.20 27.82 -90.29
C ASP A 289 20.88 27.31 -88.99
N SER A 290 20.95 25.98 -88.86
CA SER A 290 21.76 25.15 -87.93
C SER A 290 21.13 24.60 -86.63
N GLU A 291 20.60 23.38 -86.79
CA GLU A 291 20.92 22.17 -86.01
C GLU A 291 20.72 22.13 -84.48
N TYR A 292 19.61 21.50 -84.10
CA TYR A 292 19.49 20.35 -83.18
C TYR A 292 20.69 20.03 -82.26
N LYS A 293 20.49 20.14 -80.94
CA LYS A 293 20.85 19.06 -80.00
C LYS A 293 20.21 19.23 -78.61
N SER A 294 19.54 18.15 -78.21
CA SER A 294 18.81 17.92 -76.97
C SER A 294 19.74 17.68 -75.77
N TYR A 295 19.34 18.22 -74.61
CA TYR A 295 20.00 18.09 -73.32
C TYR A 295 19.74 16.71 -72.67
N TYR A 296 20.78 16.12 -72.05
CA TYR A 296 20.66 15.00 -71.11
C TYR A 296 21.01 15.49 -69.70
N ILE A 297 20.18 15.10 -68.73
CA ILE A 297 20.31 15.39 -67.29
C ILE A 297 20.73 14.08 -66.59
N GLU A 298 21.73 14.14 -65.71
CA GLU A 298 22.17 13.01 -64.88
C GLU A 298 22.14 13.41 -63.39
N TYR A 299 21.67 12.50 -62.53
CA TYR A 299 21.59 12.67 -61.08
C TYR A 299 22.59 11.75 -60.37
N SER A 300 23.45 12.35 -59.53
CA SER A 300 24.48 11.64 -58.76
C SER A 300 23.91 10.96 -57.50
N ARG A 301 24.29 9.70 -57.26
CA ARG A 301 23.99 8.94 -56.03
C ARG A 301 25.09 9.12 -54.95
N PRO A 302 24.78 8.96 -53.65
CA PRO A 302 25.70 9.14 -52.54
C PRO A 302 26.65 7.94 -52.37
N ARG A 303 27.88 8.21 -51.92
CA ARG A 303 28.90 7.19 -51.58
C ARG A 303 28.71 6.70 -50.14
N ASN A 304 28.85 5.39 -49.95
CA ASN A 304 29.00 4.74 -48.64
C ASN A 304 30.29 5.19 -47.93
#